data_AF-A0A2D7NG94-F1
#
_entry.id   AF-A0A2D7NG94-F1
#
_cell.length_a   1.000
_cell.length_b   1.000
_cell.length_c   1.000
_cell.angle_alpha   90.00
_cell.angle_beta   90.00
_cell.angle_gamma   90.00
#
_symmetry.space_group_name_H-M   'P 1'
#
loop_
_entity.id
_entity.type
_entity.pdbx_description
1 polymer ?
#
loop_
_entity_poly.entity_id
_entity_poly.type
_entity_poly.pdbx_seq_one_letter_code
_entity_poly.pdbx_strand_id
1 'polypeptide(L)'
;MNLHERMIPGLKIPGSFAVSSLALLFTAVFVIASALVITQSLTESSVEANEADVIARLLASNKMMDTAEERFNGRSIFYVPREPIRERPAPPPRPIPKREPQPEPEPRSEPTPTPPPSTYAGPDIQSILGNQVFFANGKRVPEGQTIEGVTVLRVDGAFKVRLGWREGEYDVELFAQEMPSFFGKKPYEDSTRSDLVSEGSSSTFGGASSSASASTGGSRREPSRNASSRSVSNQIPEPLSDAEMKSLTRAEVTKRIGDVFRGMRNKDIDPETKERLEAERKTLMQMLREKSSENE
;
A
#
# COMPACT_ATOMS: atom_id res chain seq x y z
N MET A 1 23.48 49.68 54.94
CA MET A 1 22.19 50.39 55.13
C MET A 1 21.13 49.33 55.38
N ASN A 2 20.67 49.22 56.62
CA ASN A 2 19.86 48.11 57.13
C ASN A 2 18.37 48.42 56.94
N LEU A 3 17.67 47.56 56.20
CA LEU A 3 16.26 47.72 55.79
C LEU A 3 15.24 47.17 56.81
N HIS A 4 15.62 46.98 58.08
CA HIS A 4 14.80 46.21 59.04
C HIS A 4 13.87 47.02 59.96
N GLU A 5 13.81 48.35 59.88
CA GLU A 5 13.09 49.16 60.88
C GLU A 5 12.04 50.10 60.30
N ARG A 6 11.07 49.55 59.56
CA ARG A 6 9.75 50.17 59.37
C ARG A 6 8.65 49.11 59.36
N MET A 7 8.43 48.42 60.48
CA MET A 7 7.18 47.68 60.71
C MET A 7 6.29 48.45 61.67
N ILE A 8 5.02 48.59 61.29
CA ILE A 8 3.98 49.25 62.07
C ILE A 8 3.76 48.44 63.36
N PRO A 9 3.95 49.02 64.55
CA PRO A 9 3.78 48.29 65.81
C PRO A 9 2.30 47.94 66.02
N GLY A 10 1.99 46.64 66.13
CA GLY A 10 0.67 46.15 66.57
C GLY A 10 0.01 45.08 65.71
N LEU A 11 0.50 44.79 64.51
CA LEU A 11 -0.11 43.78 63.64
C LEU A 11 0.54 42.39 63.85
N LYS A 12 -0.12 41.53 64.63
CA LYS A 12 0.29 40.12 64.78
C LYS A 12 -0.07 39.36 63.52
N ILE A 13 0.89 39.20 62.60
CA ILE A 13 0.70 38.39 61.40
C ILE A 13 0.62 36.91 61.83
N PRO A 14 -0.49 36.20 61.55
CA PRO A 14 -0.59 34.78 61.86
C PRO A 14 0.47 34.00 61.08
N GLY A 15 1.09 32.99 61.69
CA GLY A 15 2.15 32.20 61.04
C GLY A 15 1.73 31.57 59.70
N SER A 16 0.43 31.34 59.49
CA SER A 16 -0.13 30.86 58.22
C SER A 16 0.06 31.85 57.05
N PHE A 17 0.06 33.16 57.30
CA PHE A 17 0.29 34.16 56.26
C PHE A 17 1.75 34.20 55.81
N ALA A 18 2.69 33.94 56.72
CA ALA A 18 4.11 33.87 56.37
C ALA A 18 4.42 32.65 55.49
N VAL A 19 3.78 31.51 55.75
CA VAL A 19 3.94 30.31 54.91
C VAL A 19 3.31 30.50 53.54
N SER A 20 2.13 31.13 53.47
CA SER A 20 1.45 31.38 52.20
C SER A 20 2.20 32.38 51.31
N SER A 21 2.84 33.41 51.89
CA SER A 21 3.62 34.37 51.09
C SER A 21 4.90 33.73 50.52
N LEU A 22 5.53 32.84 51.29
CA LEU A 22 6.69 32.06 50.84
C LEU A 22 6.33 31.10 49.71
N ALA A 23 5.19 30.41 49.81
CA ALA A 23 4.70 29.54 48.75
C ALA A 23 4.45 30.32 47.44
N LEU A 24 3.84 31.50 47.52
CA LEU A 24 3.63 32.36 46.35
C LEU A 24 4.96 32.81 45.71
N LEU A 25 5.95 33.19 46.53
CA LEU A 25 7.27 33.53 46.01
C LEU A 25 7.96 32.35 45.30
N PHE A 26 7.88 31.14 45.86
CA PHE A 26 8.43 29.95 45.21
C PHE A 26 7.73 29.64 43.88
N THR A 27 6.40 29.72 43.82
CA THR A 27 5.68 29.50 42.56
C THR A 27 6.01 30.55 41.51
N ALA A 28 6.17 31.82 41.90
CA ALA A 28 6.56 32.88 40.98
C ALA A 28 7.97 32.67 40.41
N VAL A 29 8.94 32.28 41.26
CA VAL A 29 10.30 31.95 40.80
C VAL A 29 10.30 30.74 39.86
N PHE A 30 9.50 29.72 40.16
CA PHE A 30 9.38 28.53 39.31
C PHE A 30 8.78 28.85 37.93
N VAL A 31 7.73 29.68 37.87
CA VAL A 31 7.13 30.13 36.61
C VAL A 31 8.13 30.94 35.79
N ILE A 32 8.88 31.86 36.41
CA ILE A 32 9.89 32.66 35.71
C ILE A 32 11.03 31.76 35.19
N ALA A 33 11.53 30.82 36.00
CA ALA A 33 12.58 29.90 35.60
C ALA A 33 12.13 28.97 34.46
N SER A 34 10.90 28.46 34.50
CA SER A 34 10.35 27.61 33.44
C SER A 34 10.10 28.36 32.13
N ALA A 35 9.65 29.62 32.19
CA ALA A 35 9.51 30.46 31.01
C ALA A 35 10.86 30.70 30.30
N LEU A 36 11.94 30.84 31.07
CA LEU A 36 13.28 31.07 30.54
C LEU A 36 13.80 29.85 29.75
N VAL A 37 13.53 28.63 30.21
CA VAL A 37 13.87 27.38 29.51
C VAL A 37 13.11 27.26 28.17
N ILE A 38 11.82 27.61 28.17
CA ILE A 38 11.01 27.56 26.93
C ILE A 38 11.52 28.60 25.93
N THR A 39 11.89 29.80 26.37
CA THR A 39 12.44 30.82 25.46
C THR A 39 13.78 30.43 24.86
N GLN A 40 14.64 29.72 25.59
CA GLN A 40 15.92 29.22 25.05
C GLN A 40 15.68 28.14 23.97
N SER A 41 14.69 27.26 24.14
CA SER A 41 14.34 26.24 23.14
C SER A 41 13.74 26.82 21.85
N LEU A 42 13.18 28.04 21.89
CA LEU A 42 12.69 28.75 20.70
C LEU A 42 13.80 29.48 19.95
N THR A 43 14.93 29.76 20.60
CA THR A 43 16.09 30.42 19.98
C THR A 43 17.17 29.44 19.53
N GLU A 44 17.17 28.20 20.01
CA GLU A 44 17.91 27.12 19.37
C GLU A 44 17.23 26.80 18.04
N SER A 45 17.77 27.38 16.97
CA SER A 45 17.47 27.01 15.59
C SER A 45 17.51 25.49 15.47
N SER A 46 16.34 24.86 15.35
CA SER A 46 16.15 23.40 15.16
C SER A 46 16.74 22.86 13.85
N VAL A 47 17.66 23.61 13.22
CA VAL A 47 18.49 23.19 12.11
C VAL A 47 19.83 23.86 12.35
N GLU A 48 20.82 23.14 12.86
CA GLU A 48 22.21 23.52 12.64
C GLU A 48 22.40 23.58 11.12
N ALA A 49 22.90 24.71 10.60
CA ALA A 49 23.15 24.87 9.16
C ALA A 49 24.08 23.78 8.59
N ASN A 50 24.76 23.01 9.45
CA ASN A 50 25.61 21.89 9.11
C ASN A 50 24.84 20.55 8.91
N GLU A 51 23.60 20.43 9.41
CA GLU A 51 22.69 19.29 9.13
C GLU A 51 21.76 19.56 7.93
N ALA A 52 21.63 20.79 7.47
CA ALA A 52 20.90 21.09 6.23
C ALA A 52 21.55 20.41 4.99
N ASP A 53 22.83 20.05 5.10
CA ASP A 53 23.58 19.36 4.06
C ASP A 53 23.50 17.82 4.16
N VAL A 54 22.58 17.27 4.95
CA VAL A 54 22.29 15.82 4.91
C VAL A 54 21.84 15.41 3.51
N ILE A 55 21.14 16.29 2.77
CA ILE A 55 20.79 16.05 1.37
C ILE A 55 22.04 16.07 0.50
N ALA A 56 22.95 17.03 0.65
CA ALA A 56 24.19 17.06 -0.12
C ALA A 56 25.10 15.87 0.20
N ARG A 57 25.12 15.41 1.46
CA ARG A 57 25.84 14.21 1.89
C ARG A 57 25.21 12.94 1.34
N LEU A 58 23.88 12.85 1.29
CA LEU A 58 23.19 11.76 0.61
C LEU A 58 23.47 11.79 -0.89
N LEU A 59 23.43 12.97 -1.51
CA LEU A 59 23.72 13.17 -2.94
C LEU A 59 25.15 12.75 -3.27
N ALA A 60 26.13 13.19 -2.48
CA ALA A 60 27.55 12.86 -2.66
C ALA A 60 27.85 11.38 -2.40
N SER A 61 27.06 10.70 -1.57
CA SER A 61 27.25 9.27 -1.29
C SER A 61 26.58 8.35 -2.32
N ASN A 62 25.71 8.87 -3.18
CA ASN A 62 24.88 8.05 -4.06
C ASN A 62 25.56 7.85 -5.41
N LYS A 63 26.41 6.81 -5.53
CA LYS A 63 26.98 6.34 -6.80
C LYS A 63 25.94 6.09 -7.90
N MET A 64 24.67 5.91 -7.53
CA MET A 64 23.56 5.76 -8.47
C MET A 64 23.27 7.05 -9.25
N MET A 65 23.56 8.22 -8.68
CA MET A 65 23.36 9.50 -9.35
C MET A 65 24.39 9.69 -10.46
N ASP A 66 25.68 9.44 -10.18
CA ASP A 66 26.75 9.51 -11.17
C ASP A 66 26.50 8.54 -12.33
N THR A 67 26.10 7.30 -12.03
CA THR A 67 25.75 6.33 -13.08
C THR A 67 24.49 6.70 -13.86
N ALA A 68 23.52 7.39 -13.24
CA ALA A 68 22.38 7.93 -13.97
C ALA A 68 22.81 9.08 -14.88
N GLU A 69 23.61 10.02 -14.37
CA GLU A 69 24.13 11.15 -15.12
C GLU A 69 24.99 10.69 -16.30
N GLU A 70 25.89 9.72 -16.12
CA GLU A 70 26.66 9.08 -17.20
C GLU A 70 25.77 8.38 -18.23
N ARG A 71 24.61 7.83 -17.83
CA ARG A 71 23.65 7.23 -18.77
C ARG A 71 22.90 8.27 -19.58
N PHE A 72 22.84 9.53 -19.15
CA PHE A 72 22.18 10.62 -19.87
C PHE A 72 23.20 11.48 -20.65
N ASN A 73 24.38 11.71 -20.08
CA ASN A 73 25.49 12.41 -20.74
C ASN A 73 25.99 11.58 -21.93
N GLY A 74 25.57 11.97 -23.14
CA GLY A 74 25.91 11.29 -24.38
C GLY A 74 24.77 10.49 -25.03
N ARG A 75 23.62 10.37 -24.36
CA ARG A 75 22.38 9.84 -24.94
C ARG A 75 21.41 10.99 -25.18
N SER A 76 21.42 11.54 -26.38
CA SER A 76 20.37 12.49 -26.73
C SER A 76 19.03 11.77 -26.67
N ILE A 77 18.01 12.44 -26.13
CA ILE A 77 16.64 11.91 -25.98
C ILE A 77 16.08 11.47 -27.36
N PHE A 78 16.66 12.00 -28.44
CA PHE A 78 16.27 11.75 -29.82
C PHE A 78 17.05 10.62 -30.50
N TYR A 79 18.04 10.00 -29.84
CA TYR A 79 18.79 8.89 -30.41
C TYR A 79 18.57 7.62 -29.59
N VAL A 80 17.65 6.78 -30.08
CA VAL A 80 17.46 5.43 -29.55
C VAL A 80 18.76 4.65 -29.79
N PRO A 81 19.39 4.10 -28.74
CA PRO A 81 20.57 3.25 -28.90
C PRO A 81 20.25 2.12 -29.88
N ARG A 82 21.17 1.81 -30.79
CA ARG A 82 21.02 0.61 -31.62
C ARG A 82 20.95 -0.60 -30.70
N GLU A 83 20.01 -1.49 -30.95
CA GLU A 83 19.90 -2.73 -30.19
C GLU A 83 21.26 -3.45 -30.21
N PRO A 84 21.74 -3.94 -29.04
CA PRO A 84 22.97 -4.70 -29.01
C PRO A 84 22.82 -5.88 -29.98
N ILE A 85 23.78 -6.02 -30.90
CA ILE A 85 23.81 -7.12 -31.86
C ILE A 85 23.94 -8.39 -31.03
N ARG A 86 22.83 -9.09 -30.81
CA ARG A 86 22.85 -10.41 -30.22
C ARG A 86 23.47 -11.32 -31.26
N GLU A 87 24.64 -11.87 -30.95
CA GLU A 87 25.19 -12.98 -31.72
C GLU A 87 24.10 -14.05 -31.78
N ARG A 88 23.61 -14.32 -32.99
CA ARG A 88 22.59 -15.34 -33.19
C ARG A 88 23.23 -16.65 -32.72
N PRO A 89 22.60 -17.38 -31.78
CA PRO A 89 23.13 -18.67 -31.33
C PRO A 89 23.45 -19.52 -32.56
N ALA A 90 24.63 -20.16 -32.55
CA ALA A 90 25.00 -21.05 -33.64
C ALA A 90 23.85 -22.04 -33.89
N PRO A 91 23.51 -22.31 -35.17
CA PRO A 91 22.46 -23.26 -35.47
C PRO A 91 22.78 -24.59 -34.77
N PRO A 92 21.76 -25.26 -34.19
CA PRO A 92 21.98 -26.52 -33.50
C PRO A 92 22.68 -27.50 -34.46
N PRO A 93 23.60 -28.34 -33.94
CA PRO A 93 24.29 -29.33 -34.75
C PRO A 93 23.27 -30.21 -35.49
N ARG A 94 23.55 -30.51 -36.76
CA ARG A 94 22.66 -31.36 -37.57
C ARG A 94 22.46 -32.70 -36.85
N PRO A 95 21.22 -33.22 -36.78
CA PRO A 95 20.95 -34.50 -36.14
C PRO A 95 21.79 -35.59 -36.83
N ILE A 96 22.59 -36.28 -36.03
CA ILE A 96 23.33 -37.46 -36.46
C ILE A 96 22.30 -38.53 -36.84
N PRO A 97 22.38 -39.15 -38.03
CA PRO A 97 21.47 -40.22 -38.40
C PRO A 97 21.52 -41.34 -37.36
N LYS A 98 20.39 -41.61 -36.70
CA LYS A 98 20.24 -42.74 -35.79
C LYS A 98 20.55 -44.02 -36.55
N ARG A 99 21.51 -44.78 -36.04
CA ARG A 99 21.80 -46.15 -36.49
C ARG A 99 20.51 -46.97 -36.36
N GLU A 100 20.16 -47.71 -37.40
CA GLU A 100 19.02 -48.62 -37.36
C GLU A 100 19.14 -49.57 -36.16
N PRO A 101 18.09 -49.73 -35.34
CA PRO A 101 18.12 -50.64 -34.21
C PRO A 101 18.18 -52.09 -34.70
N GLN A 102 19.09 -52.87 -34.11
CA GLN A 102 19.06 -54.33 -34.23
C GLN A 102 17.72 -54.88 -33.73
N PRO A 103 17.23 -56.00 -34.29
CA PRO A 103 16.00 -56.63 -33.83
C PRO A 103 16.10 -57.00 -32.35
N GLU A 104 15.22 -56.41 -31.57
CA GLU A 104 15.12 -56.55 -30.12
C GLU A 104 14.55 -57.94 -29.75
N PRO A 105 15.17 -58.67 -28.82
CA PRO A 105 14.63 -59.94 -28.31
C PRO A 105 13.36 -59.71 -27.47
N GLU A 106 12.48 -60.70 -27.49
CA GLU A 106 11.11 -60.67 -26.93
C GLU A 106 11.00 -60.05 -25.51
N PRO A 107 9.93 -59.28 -25.25
CA PRO A 107 9.79 -58.50 -24.03
C PRO A 107 9.62 -59.40 -22.81
N ARG A 108 10.58 -59.32 -21.88
CA ARG A 108 10.32 -59.68 -20.50
C ARG A 108 9.35 -58.66 -19.93
N SER A 109 8.23 -59.16 -19.43
CA SER A 109 7.21 -58.43 -18.69
C SER A 109 7.83 -57.52 -17.64
N GLU A 110 7.93 -56.23 -17.96
CA GLU A 110 8.24 -55.19 -16.98
C GLU A 110 7.08 -55.10 -15.97
N PRO A 111 7.39 -54.90 -14.68
CA PRO A 111 6.38 -54.75 -13.65
C PRO A 111 5.50 -53.54 -13.96
N THR A 112 4.20 -53.75 -13.80
CA THR A 112 3.13 -52.79 -14.07
C THR A 112 3.47 -51.44 -13.41
N PRO A 113 3.50 -50.32 -14.17
CA PRO A 113 3.79 -49.01 -13.59
C PRO A 113 2.76 -48.70 -12.52
N THR A 114 3.24 -48.38 -11.31
CA THR A 114 2.39 -47.96 -10.21
C THR A 114 1.60 -46.73 -10.68
N PRO A 115 0.27 -46.68 -10.52
CA PRO A 115 -0.50 -45.52 -10.95
C PRO A 115 0.06 -44.25 -10.30
N PRO A 116 0.16 -43.14 -11.04
CA PRO A 116 0.59 -41.87 -10.45
C PRO A 116 -0.37 -41.54 -9.30
N PRO A 117 0.14 -40.98 -8.18
CA PRO A 117 -0.71 -40.56 -7.09
C PRO A 117 -1.75 -39.57 -7.61
N SER A 118 -2.98 -39.60 -7.10
CA SER A 118 -4.04 -38.66 -7.51
C SER A 118 -3.78 -37.23 -7.03
N THR A 119 -2.84 -37.06 -6.09
CA THR A 119 -2.55 -35.81 -5.42
C THR A 119 -1.06 -35.52 -5.52
N TYR A 120 -0.74 -34.27 -5.82
CA TYR A 120 0.65 -33.81 -5.86
C TYR A 120 1.28 -33.97 -4.46
N ALA A 121 2.36 -34.75 -4.38
CA ALA A 121 3.13 -34.98 -3.16
C ALA A 121 4.59 -34.55 -3.32
N GLY A 122 4.84 -33.63 -4.24
CA GLY A 122 6.16 -33.05 -4.47
C GLY A 122 6.50 -31.92 -3.46
N PRO A 123 7.61 -31.20 -3.70
CA PRO A 123 8.01 -30.03 -2.93
C PRO A 123 6.88 -28.99 -2.80
N ASP A 124 6.70 -28.47 -1.59
CA ASP A 124 5.63 -27.52 -1.32
C ASP A 124 5.84 -26.18 -2.05
N ILE A 125 4.74 -25.57 -2.48
CA ILE A 125 4.75 -24.35 -3.27
C ILE A 125 4.39 -23.17 -2.37
N GLN A 126 5.32 -22.22 -2.25
CA GLN A 126 5.15 -21.09 -1.35
C GLN A 126 4.48 -19.89 -2.03
N SER A 127 4.82 -19.59 -3.28
CA SER A 127 4.30 -18.43 -4.00
C SER A 127 4.45 -18.55 -5.52
N ILE A 128 3.64 -17.80 -6.27
CA ILE A 128 3.78 -17.58 -7.71
C ILE A 128 4.05 -16.10 -7.95
N LEU A 129 5.09 -15.78 -8.73
CA LEU A 129 5.38 -14.42 -9.17
C LEU A 129 5.60 -14.38 -10.68
N GLY A 130 4.63 -13.82 -11.40
CA GLY A 130 4.65 -13.77 -12.86
C GLY A 130 4.61 -15.18 -13.46
N ASN A 131 5.66 -15.56 -14.18
CA ASN A 131 5.83 -16.88 -14.79
C ASN A 131 6.80 -17.79 -14.00
N GLN A 132 7.03 -17.48 -12.72
CA GLN A 132 7.94 -18.21 -11.86
C GLN A 132 7.22 -18.76 -10.63
N VAL A 133 7.54 -19.99 -10.28
CA VAL A 133 7.02 -20.70 -9.10
C VAL A 133 8.11 -20.75 -8.04
N PHE A 134 7.77 -20.33 -6.83
CA PHE A 134 8.65 -20.34 -5.66
C PHE A 134 8.28 -21.52 -4.78
N PHE A 135 9.23 -22.42 -4.59
CA PHE A 135 9.08 -23.58 -3.73
C PHE A 135 9.56 -23.25 -2.31
N ALA A 136 9.05 -23.97 -1.31
CA ALA A 136 9.41 -23.77 0.10
C ALA A 136 10.90 -24.01 0.39
N ASN A 137 11.61 -24.71 -0.49
CA ASN A 137 13.07 -24.89 -0.44
C ASN A 137 13.86 -23.63 -0.88
N GLY A 138 13.18 -22.53 -1.21
CA GLY A 138 13.78 -21.27 -1.66
C GLY A 138 14.19 -21.27 -3.14
N LYS A 139 13.95 -22.36 -3.88
CA LYS A 139 14.24 -22.44 -5.32
C LYS A 139 13.11 -21.79 -6.10
N ARG A 140 13.49 -21.08 -7.16
CA ARG A 140 12.59 -20.48 -8.14
C ARG A 140 12.69 -21.23 -9.45
N VAL A 141 11.54 -21.62 -10.02
CA VAL A 141 11.47 -22.36 -11.28
C VAL A 141 10.61 -21.57 -12.24
N PRO A 142 11.16 -21.09 -13.37
CA PRO A 142 10.35 -20.49 -14.42
C PRO A 142 9.56 -21.56 -15.17
N GLU A 143 8.46 -21.15 -15.78
CA GLU A 143 7.67 -21.98 -16.69
C GLU A 143 8.55 -22.65 -17.76
N GLY A 144 8.34 -23.96 -17.97
CA GLY A 144 9.10 -24.80 -18.90
C GLY A 144 10.39 -25.39 -18.33
N GLN A 145 10.76 -25.11 -17.08
CA GLN A 145 11.93 -25.73 -16.44
C GLN A 145 11.54 -26.85 -15.48
N THR A 146 12.45 -27.82 -15.36
CA THR A 146 12.32 -28.98 -14.48
C THR A 146 13.35 -28.88 -13.35
N ILE A 147 12.90 -28.95 -12.10
CA ILE A 147 13.75 -29.04 -10.92
C ILE A 147 13.26 -30.19 -10.03
N GLU A 148 14.19 -31.06 -9.59
CA GLU A 148 13.89 -32.17 -8.67
C GLU A 148 12.75 -33.09 -9.15
N GLY A 149 12.66 -33.28 -10.48
CA GLY A 149 11.61 -34.10 -11.10
C GLY A 149 10.23 -33.43 -11.17
N VAL A 150 10.13 -32.14 -10.82
CA VAL A 150 8.94 -31.31 -11.00
C VAL A 150 9.16 -30.36 -12.16
N THR A 151 8.33 -30.46 -13.18
CA THR A 151 8.33 -29.56 -14.35
C THR A 151 7.20 -28.56 -14.21
N VAL A 152 7.49 -27.26 -14.28
CA VAL A 152 6.43 -26.24 -14.34
C VAL A 152 5.90 -26.20 -15.76
N LEU A 153 4.71 -26.74 -15.99
CA LEU A 153 4.12 -26.80 -17.34
C LEU A 153 3.50 -25.47 -17.72
N ARG A 154 2.71 -24.88 -16.81
CA ARG A 154 1.99 -23.64 -17.05
C ARG A 154 1.60 -22.95 -15.75
N VAL A 155 1.64 -21.62 -15.74
CA VAL A 155 1.16 -20.78 -14.63
C VAL A 155 -0.18 -20.15 -15.03
N ASP A 156 -1.28 -20.56 -14.38
CA ASP A 156 -2.64 -20.07 -14.66
C ASP A 156 -3.05 -19.01 -13.63
N GLY A 157 -2.34 -17.88 -13.65
CA GLY A 157 -2.57 -16.75 -12.76
C GLY A 157 -1.78 -16.81 -11.45
N ALA A 158 -2.19 -16.01 -10.47
CA ALA A 158 -1.44 -15.85 -9.22
C ALA A 158 -1.62 -17.02 -8.22
N PHE A 159 -2.60 -17.90 -8.44
CA PHE A 159 -3.05 -18.88 -7.43
C PHE A 159 -3.12 -20.32 -7.94
N LYS A 160 -2.97 -20.55 -9.24
CA LYS A 160 -3.09 -21.88 -9.85
C LYS A 160 -1.90 -22.16 -10.76
N VAL A 161 -1.29 -23.33 -10.61
CA VAL A 161 -0.17 -23.78 -11.43
C VAL A 161 -0.35 -25.22 -11.85
N ARG A 162 -0.01 -25.53 -13.10
CA ARG A 162 0.04 -26.90 -13.62
C ARG A 162 1.48 -27.40 -13.58
N LEU A 163 1.69 -28.48 -12.84
CA LEU A 163 2.99 -29.11 -12.64
C LEU A 163 3.00 -30.53 -13.20
N GLY A 164 4.11 -30.92 -13.83
CA GLY A 164 4.41 -32.30 -14.18
C GLY A 164 5.28 -32.94 -13.10
N TRP A 165 4.85 -34.06 -12.50
CA TRP A 165 5.64 -34.79 -11.51
C TRP A 165 5.43 -36.31 -11.62
N ARG A 166 6.50 -37.11 -11.66
CA ARG A 166 6.41 -38.57 -11.84
C ARG A 166 5.48 -38.99 -13.00
N GLU A 167 5.64 -38.36 -14.16
CA GLU A 167 4.83 -38.58 -15.37
C GLU A 167 3.33 -38.20 -15.28
N GLY A 168 2.87 -37.68 -14.13
CA GLY A 168 1.53 -37.13 -13.97
C GLY A 168 1.49 -35.60 -14.11
N GLU A 169 0.36 -35.07 -14.57
CA GLU A 169 0.06 -33.64 -14.55
C GLU A 169 -0.86 -33.32 -13.37
N TYR A 170 -0.51 -32.28 -12.62
CA TYR A 170 -1.23 -31.86 -11.41
C TYR A 170 -1.55 -30.38 -11.51
N ASP A 171 -2.82 -30.04 -11.32
CA ASP A 171 -3.26 -28.67 -11.07
C ASP A 171 -3.17 -28.43 -9.55
N VAL A 172 -2.22 -27.59 -9.11
CA VAL A 172 -2.03 -27.24 -7.70
C VAL A 172 -2.52 -25.81 -7.46
N GLU A 173 -3.41 -25.64 -6.50
CA GLU A 173 -3.90 -24.34 -6.03
C GLU A 173 -3.15 -23.96 -4.74
N LEU A 174 -2.42 -22.84 -4.74
CA LEU A 174 -1.57 -22.46 -3.60
C LEU A 174 -2.39 -21.99 -2.39
N PHE A 175 -3.57 -21.44 -2.64
CA PHE A 175 -4.46 -20.98 -1.59
C PHE A 175 -5.76 -21.74 -1.78
N ALA A 176 -6.06 -22.63 -0.84
CA ALA A 176 -7.43 -23.05 -0.64
C ALA A 176 -8.29 -21.79 -0.62
N GLN A 177 -9.37 -21.78 -1.39
CA GLN A 177 -10.21 -20.62 -1.68
C GLN A 177 -10.87 -19.97 -0.44
N GLU A 178 -10.47 -20.38 0.75
CA GLU A 178 -10.80 -19.80 2.04
C GLU A 178 -9.83 -18.66 2.34
N MET A 179 -9.92 -17.57 1.55
CA MET A 179 -9.46 -16.31 2.09
C MET A 179 -10.26 -16.06 3.38
N PRO A 180 -9.62 -15.86 4.54
CA PRO A 180 -10.33 -15.51 5.76
C PRO A 180 -11.19 -14.27 5.46
N SER A 181 -12.45 -14.28 5.92
CA SER A 181 -13.48 -13.26 5.63
C SER A 181 -13.11 -11.82 6.01
N PHE A 182 -11.91 -11.61 6.56
CA PHE A 182 -11.31 -10.33 6.87
C PHE A 182 -11.08 -9.44 5.63
N PHE A 183 -10.86 -10.00 4.44
CA PHE A 183 -10.69 -9.20 3.21
C PHE A 183 -12.00 -8.64 2.63
N GLY A 184 -13.15 -8.90 3.27
CA GLY A 184 -14.44 -8.55 2.69
C GLY A 184 -14.69 -9.28 1.38
N LYS A 185 -15.81 -8.98 0.72
CA LYS A 185 -16.27 -9.63 -0.51
C LYS A 185 -15.12 -9.77 -1.53
N LYS A 186 -14.95 -10.98 -2.09
CA LYS A 186 -13.92 -11.30 -3.09
C LYS A 186 -13.97 -10.24 -4.21
N PRO A 187 -12.91 -9.44 -4.44
CA PRO A 187 -12.96 -8.29 -5.36
C PRO A 187 -13.15 -8.64 -6.84
N TYR A 188 -13.24 -9.94 -7.19
CA TYR A 188 -13.29 -10.42 -8.57
C TYR A 188 -14.43 -11.41 -8.87
N GLU A 189 -15.31 -11.70 -7.90
CA GLU A 189 -16.40 -12.66 -8.14
C GLU A 189 -17.56 -12.05 -8.95
N ASP A 190 -17.70 -10.72 -8.94
CA ASP A 190 -18.77 -10.00 -9.68
C ASP A 190 -18.35 -9.50 -11.07
N SER A 191 -17.10 -9.74 -11.52
CA SER A 191 -16.71 -9.41 -12.89
C SER A 191 -17.02 -10.55 -13.86
N THR A 192 -18.26 -11.05 -13.85
CA THR A 192 -18.80 -11.71 -15.04
C THR A 192 -18.94 -10.62 -16.11
N ARG A 193 -17.95 -10.62 -17.03
CA ARG A 193 -18.06 -10.24 -18.46
C ARG A 193 -19.50 -9.85 -18.84
N SER A 194 -19.80 -8.61 -19.23
CA SER A 194 -20.03 -8.30 -20.66
C SER A 194 -20.15 -6.80 -21.02
N ASP A 195 -19.77 -5.81 -20.19
CA ASP A 195 -20.15 -4.40 -20.50
C ASP A 195 -19.02 -3.37 -20.66
N LEU A 196 -17.74 -3.76 -20.74
CA LEU A 196 -16.63 -2.79 -20.74
C LEU A 196 -15.60 -2.96 -21.87
N VAL A 197 -16.07 -3.32 -23.07
CA VAL A 197 -15.29 -3.10 -24.32
C VAL A 197 -16.22 -2.51 -25.38
N SER A 198 -16.48 -1.21 -25.30
CA SER A 198 -16.79 -0.40 -26.47
C SER A 198 -16.72 1.08 -26.10
N GLU A 199 -15.53 1.68 -26.18
CA GLU A 199 -15.40 3.07 -26.67
C GLU A 199 -13.93 3.40 -26.94
N GLY A 200 -13.66 3.78 -28.20
CA GLY A 200 -12.48 4.57 -28.52
C GLY A 200 -11.53 4.02 -29.59
N SER A 201 -11.99 3.73 -30.82
CA SER A 201 -11.20 4.10 -32.02
C SER A 201 -11.98 4.00 -33.35
N SER A 202 -11.74 5.01 -34.19
CA SER A 202 -11.88 5.08 -35.65
C SER A 202 -13.26 5.27 -36.31
N SER A 203 -13.46 6.51 -36.78
CA SER A 203 -13.86 6.94 -38.13
C SER A 203 -14.62 5.97 -39.06
N THR A 204 -15.72 6.49 -39.66
CA THR A 204 -16.03 6.50 -41.12
C THR A 204 -17.53 6.27 -41.41
N PHE A 205 -18.16 7.27 -42.05
CA PHE A 205 -19.35 7.29 -42.92
C PHE A 205 -20.73 6.74 -42.44
N GLY A 206 -21.68 7.67 -42.35
CA GLY A 206 -22.85 7.77 -43.25
C GLY A 206 -23.82 6.59 -43.35
N GLY A 207 -25.06 6.80 -42.90
CA GLY A 207 -26.19 5.95 -43.30
C GLY A 207 -27.42 6.13 -42.43
N ALA A 208 -28.38 6.94 -42.91
CA ALA A 208 -29.71 7.02 -42.33
C ALA A 208 -30.48 5.71 -42.53
N SER A 209 -31.24 5.27 -41.53
CA SER A 209 -32.62 4.80 -41.71
C SER A 209 -33.29 4.49 -40.37
N SER A 210 -34.51 5.03 -40.28
CA SER A 210 -35.55 4.76 -39.32
C SER A 210 -35.96 3.29 -39.25
N SER A 211 -36.32 2.80 -38.06
CA SER A 211 -37.61 2.13 -37.89
C SER A 211 -38.01 2.07 -36.41
N ALA A 212 -39.20 2.59 -36.16
CA ALA A 212 -39.92 2.43 -34.91
C ALA A 212 -40.38 0.98 -34.77
N SER A 213 -40.35 0.46 -33.54
CA SER A 213 -41.26 -0.60 -33.12
C SER A 213 -41.53 -0.46 -31.62
N ALA A 214 -42.79 -0.15 -31.33
CA ALA A 214 -43.38 -0.19 -30.00
C ALA A 214 -43.93 -1.60 -29.75
N SER A 215 -43.79 -2.12 -28.53
CA SER A 215 -44.82 -2.89 -27.81
C SER A 215 -44.29 -3.25 -26.41
N THR A 216 -44.98 -2.79 -25.35
CA THR A 216 -45.77 -3.64 -24.43
C THR A 216 -44.86 -4.42 -23.46
N GLY A 217 -44.74 -4.09 -22.18
CA GLY A 217 -45.78 -3.86 -21.18
C GLY A 217 -45.61 -4.91 -20.08
N GLY A 218 -45.34 -4.53 -18.82
CA GLY A 218 -45.21 -5.51 -17.74
C GLY A 218 -44.63 -5.01 -16.41
N SER A 219 -45.51 -4.49 -15.56
CA SER A 219 -45.49 -4.57 -14.08
C SER A 219 -44.20 -4.35 -13.28
N ARG A 220 -44.03 -3.10 -12.86
CA ARG A 220 -44.17 -2.65 -11.45
C ARG A 220 -43.91 -3.71 -10.37
N ARG A 221 -42.70 -3.68 -9.80
CA ARG A 221 -42.45 -3.93 -8.37
C ARG A 221 -41.43 -2.91 -7.86
N GLU A 222 -41.93 -1.94 -7.09
CA GLU A 222 -41.10 -1.09 -6.23
C GLU A 222 -40.37 -1.96 -5.20
N PRO A 223 -39.12 -1.61 -4.91
CA PRO A 223 -38.84 -1.27 -3.52
C PRO A 223 -38.24 0.13 -3.42
N SER A 224 -38.96 0.98 -2.69
CA SER A 224 -38.45 2.01 -1.78
C SER A 224 -37.09 2.61 -2.16
N ARG A 225 -37.16 3.67 -2.97
CA ARG A 225 -36.11 4.67 -3.11
C ARG A 225 -35.85 5.32 -1.74
N ASN A 226 -34.87 4.82 -0.99
CA ASN A 226 -34.13 5.66 -0.07
C ASN A 226 -32.94 6.24 -0.85
N ALA A 227 -33.27 7.20 -1.70
CA ALA A 227 -32.30 7.96 -2.48
C ALA A 227 -31.61 8.95 -1.56
N SER A 228 -30.63 8.48 -0.77
CA SER A 228 -29.50 9.32 -0.45
C SER A 228 -28.73 9.51 -1.75
N SER A 229 -29.11 10.54 -2.50
CA SER A 229 -28.31 11.11 -3.57
C SER A 229 -26.96 11.52 -2.99
N ARG A 230 -26.01 10.57 -2.97
CA ARG A 230 -24.58 10.87 -2.83
C ARG A 230 -24.16 11.58 -4.10
N SER A 231 -24.42 12.89 -4.15
CA SER A 231 -23.53 13.78 -4.86
C SER A 231 -22.16 13.57 -4.26
N VAL A 232 -21.32 12.78 -4.94
CA VAL A 232 -19.88 12.69 -4.72
C VAL A 232 -19.23 13.98 -5.22
N SER A 233 -19.80 15.11 -4.82
CA SER A 233 -19.11 16.39 -4.83
C SER A 233 -18.04 16.29 -3.76
N ASN A 234 -16.84 16.78 -4.07
CA ASN A 234 -15.73 17.10 -3.17
C ASN A 234 -16.17 17.67 -1.81
N GLN A 235 -16.72 16.83 -0.93
CA GLN A 235 -17.31 17.27 0.32
C GLN A 235 -16.18 17.42 1.31
N ILE A 236 -15.75 18.67 1.42
CA ILE A 236 -15.02 19.17 2.58
C ILE A 236 -15.89 18.79 3.81
N PRO A 237 -15.35 17.98 4.74
CA PRO A 237 -16.14 17.55 5.88
C PRO A 237 -16.54 18.75 6.76
N GLU A 238 -17.75 18.74 7.31
CA GLU A 238 -18.24 19.78 8.23
C GLU A 238 -17.39 19.83 9.51
N PRO A 239 -17.13 20.98 10.11
CA PRO A 239 -16.27 21.07 11.29
C PRO A 239 -16.87 20.27 12.46
N LEU A 240 -16.04 19.46 13.12
CA LEU A 240 -16.45 18.70 14.30
C LEU A 240 -16.22 19.50 15.57
N SER A 241 -17.15 19.43 16.51
CA SER A 241 -16.97 20.04 17.83
C SER A 241 -16.05 19.18 18.72
N ASP A 242 -15.40 19.80 19.71
CA ASP A 242 -14.52 19.10 20.66
C ASP A 242 -15.24 17.99 21.44
N ALA A 243 -16.53 18.18 21.72
CA ALA A 243 -17.36 17.20 22.41
C ALA A 243 -17.62 15.96 21.52
N GLU A 244 -17.92 16.20 20.24
CA GLU A 244 -18.11 15.11 19.27
C GLU A 244 -16.83 14.34 19.03
N MET A 245 -15.69 15.04 18.88
CA MET A 245 -14.38 14.40 18.70
C MET A 245 -14.11 13.38 19.80
N LYS A 246 -14.31 13.76 21.07
CA LYS A 246 -14.13 12.87 22.24
C LYS A 246 -15.02 11.62 22.24
N SER A 247 -16.21 11.73 21.66
CA SER A 247 -17.18 10.62 21.61
C SER A 247 -16.91 9.61 20.49
N LEU A 248 -16.05 9.95 19.51
CA LEU A 248 -15.79 9.09 18.36
C LEU A 248 -15.13 7.76 18.77
N THR A 249 -15.57 6.68 18.15
CA THR A 249 -14.90 5.37 18.23
C THR A 249 -13.62 5.37 17.38
N ARG A 250 -12.69 4.44 17.66
CA ARG A 250 -11.43 4.31 16.88
C ARG A 250 -11.66 4.17 15.38
N ALA A 251 -12.67 3.38 15.00
CA ALA A 251 -13.04 3.17 13.60
C ALA A 251 -13.54 4.48 12.96
N GLU A 252 -14.35 5.26 13.69
CA GLU A 252 -14.86 6.56 13.22
C GLU A 252 -13.75 7.60 13.12
N VAL A 253 -12.81 7.66 14.07
CA VAL A 253 -11.62 8.53 14.00
C VAL A 253 -10.82 8.22 12.74
N THR A 254 -10.57 6.94 12.45
CA THR A 254 -9.79 6.51 11.26
C THR A 254 -10.52 6.88 9.96
N LYS A 255 -11.84 6.65 9.91
CA LYS A 255 -12.68 7.05 8.77
C LYS A 255 -12.63 8.57 8.57
N ARG A 256 -12.75 9.33 9.66
CA ARG A 256 -12.73 10.79 9.66
C ARG A 256 -11.41 11.35 9.17
N ILE A 257 -10.28 10.78 9.59
CA ILE A 257 -8.94 11.12 9.07
C ILE A 257 -8.90 10.96 7.55
N GLY A 258 -9.45 9.85 7.01
CA GLY A 258 -9.51 9.62 5.57
C GLY A 258 -10.35 10.65 4.82
N ASP A 259 -11.43 11.15 5.43
CA ASP A 259 -12.29 12.18 4.85
C ASP A 259 -11.61 13.56 4.88
N VAL A 260 -10.91 13.91 5.96
CA VAL A 260 -10.08 15.12 6.05
C VAL A 260 -8.97 15.11 5.00
N PHE A 261 -8.27 13.99 4.81
CA PHE A 261 -7.24 13.86 3.76
C PHE A 261 -7.81 14.02 2.35
N ARG A 262 -9.01 13.50 2.09
CA ARG A 262 -9.69 13.72 0.81
C ARG A 262 -10.07 15.19 0.62
N GLY A 263 -10.58 15.85 1.67
CA GLY A 263 -10.87 17.29 1.66
C GLY A 263 -9.64 18.13 1.34
N MET A 264 -8.50 17.83 1.97
CA MET A 264 -7.22 18.54 1.74
C MET A 264 -6.64 18.35 0.33
N ARG A 265 -7.02 17.30 -0.40
CA ARG A 265 -6.51 17.02 -1.76
C ARG A 265 -7.16 17.93 -2.82
N ASN A 266 -8.25 18.60 -2.48
CA ASN A 266 -8.93 19.53 -3.38
C ASN A 266 -8.06 20.78 -3.56
N LYS A 267 -7.74 21.10 -4.82
CA LYS A 267 -6.87 22.23 -5.17
C LYS A 267 -7.56 23.59 -4.97
N ASP A 268 -8.89 23.61 -5.03
CA ASP A 268 -9.70 24.83 -4.95
C ASP A 268 -10.23 25.11 -3.54
N ILE A 269 -9.54 24.63 -2.50
CA ILE A 269 -9.96 24.84 -1.11
C ILE A 269 -9.48 26.20 -0.60
N ASP A 270 -10.37 26.90 0.10
CA ASP A 270 -10.04 28.15 0.76
C ASP A 270 -8.93 27.94 1.83
N PRO A 271 -7.93 28.84 1.95
CA PRO A 271 -6.82 28.67 2.89
C PRO A 271 -7.27 28.54 4.35
N GLU A 272 -8.32 29.23 4.78
CA GLU A 272 -8.84 29.14 6.16
C GLU A 272 -9.41 27.73 6.41
N THR A 273 -10.11 27.19 5.42
CA THR A 273 -10.65 25.83 5.48
C THR A 273 -9.53 24.79 5.52
N LYS A 274 -8.43 25.04 4.81
CA LYS A 274 -7.25 24.16 4.82
C LYS A 274 -6.58 24.14 6.20
N GLU A 275 -6.35 25.30 6.81
CA GLU A 275 -5.79 25.40 8.16
C GLU A 275 -6.69 24.68 9.18
N ARG A 276 -8.01 24.85 9.06
CA ARG A 276 -9.00 24.14 9.89
C ARG A 276 -8.87 22.62 9.76
N LEU A 277 -8.79 22.11 8.52
CA LEU A 277 -8.63 20.67 8.28
C LEU A 277 -7.28 20.13 8.79
N GLU A 278 -6.22 20.92 8.73
CA GLU A 278 -4.91 20.56 9.29
C GLU A 278 -4.95 20.46 10.82
N ALA A 279 -5.63 21.39 11.48
CA ALA A 279 -5.86 21.35 12.92
C ALA A 279 -6.68 20.12 13.33
N GLU A 280 -7.80 19.86 12.63
CA GLU A 280 -8.66 18.68 12.87
C GLU A 280 -7.89 17.37 12.63
N ARG A 281 -7.06 17.30 11.59
CA ARG A 281 -6.21 16.13 11.34
C ARG A 281 -5.27 15.87 12.52
N LYS A 282 -4.63 16.92 13.05
CA LYS A 282 -3.65 16.79 14.15
C LYS A 282 -4.32 16.27 15.41
N THR A 283 -5.50 16.78 15.77
CA THR A 283 -6.26 16.32 16.93
C THR A 283 -6.71 14.87 16.75
N LEU A 284 -7.25 14.50 15.57
CA LEU A 284 -7.67 13.13 15.28
C LEU A 284 -6.51 12.12 15.35
N MET A 285 -5.32 12.49 14.87
CA MET A 285 -4.13 11.63 14.96
C MET A 285 -3.66 11.42 16.40
N GLN A 286 -3.75 12.47 17.24
CA GLN A 286 -3.47 12.34 18.66
C GLN A 286 -4.48 11.42 19.35
N MET A 287 -5.77 11.60 19.08
CA MET A 287 -6.82 10.74 19.60
C MET A 287 -6.68 9.27 19.16
N LEU A 288 -6.25 9.04 17.93
CA LEU A 288 -5.99 7.68 17.43
C LEU A 288 -4.86 7.01 18.21
N ARG A 289 -3.81 7.78 18.57
CA ARG A 289 -2.71 7.30 19.41
C ARG A 289 -3.17 6.99 20.83
N GLU A 290 -3.93 7.89 21.46
CA GLU A 290 -4.49 7.69 22.81
C GLU A 290 -5.39 6.46 22.87
N LYS A 291 -6.32 6.30 21.92
CA LYS A 291 -7.19 5.12 21.83
C LYS A 291 -6.45 3.83 21.47
N SER A 292 -5.28 3.92 20.84
CA SER A 292 -4.45 2.73 20.58
C SER A 292 -3.76 2.23 21.84
N SER A 293 -3.41 3.12 22.78
CA SER A 293 -2.81 2.75 24.06
C SER A 293 -3.83 2.26 25.10
N GLU A 294 -5.10 2.63 25.00
CA GLU A 294 -6.14 2.14 25.94
C GLU A 294 -6.51 0.67 25.74
N ASN A 295 -6.12 0.06 24.63
CA ASN A 295 -6.56 -1.26 24.21
C ASN A 295 -5.44 -2.32 24.25
N GLU A 296 -4.29 -1.96 24.81
CA GLU A 296 -3.19 -2.86 25.25
C GLU A 296 -3.29 -3.12 26.76
#